data_AF-A0A242K050-F1
#
_entry.id   AF-A0A242K050-F1
#
_cell.length_a   1.000
_cell.length_b   1.000
_cell.length_c   1.000
_cell.angle_alpha   90.00
_cell.angle_beta   90.00
_cell.angle_gamma   90.00
#
_symmetry.space_group_name_H-M   'P 1'
#
loop_
_entity.id
_entity.type
_entity.pdbx_description
1 polymer ?
#
loop_
_entity_poly.entity_id
_entity_poly.type
_entity_poly.pdbx_seq_one_letter_code
_entity_poly.pdbx_strand_id
1 'polypeptide(L)'
;MLDILYKDWFPFWRKNVLPKEEEKEEKKDHFEKRVDMLALTLSLKENDKFFETSIGYQLLFSTYIKMIESDQNDFFIEKKRKEKIIQSLERTKIFYQFGNKESLQSVFEKMSNNDPTDFMLFPSEVFLNNEGNFSHFCGLTVYKKNEKFLVMRVDKERCFDKNNVSYFKIPSTNV
;
A
#
# COMPACT_ATOMS: atom_id res chain seq x y z
N MET A 1 8.01 -1.48 14.96
CA MET A 1 7.44 -1.52 13.58
C MET A 1 7.27 -0.12 13.03
N LEU A 2 6.66 0.79 13.80
CA LEU A 2 6.49 2.20 13.43
C LEU A 2 7.82 2.85 13.05
N ASP A 3 8.90 2.61 13.78
CA ASP A 3 10.21 3.20 13.43
C ASP A 3 10.77 2.73 12.08
N ILE A 4 10.48 1.51 11.63
CA ILE A 4 10.92 0.99 10.32
C ILE A 4 10.02 1.56 9.22
N LEU A 5 8.70 1.46 9.41
CA LEU A 5 7.70 2.04 8.51
C LEU A 5 7.77 3.56 8.43
N TYR A 6 8.38 4.24 9.40
CA TYR A 6 8.50 5.69 9.43
C TYR A 6 9.89 6.16 9.01
N LYS A 7 10.99 5.54 9.46
CA LYS A 7 12.35 5.94 9.04
C LYS A 7 12.62 5.66 7.57
N ASP A 8 12.17 4.52 7.05
CA ASP A 8 12.46 4.15 5.66
C ASP A 8 11.54 4.88 4.67
N TRP A 9 10.46 5.49 5.16
CA TRP A 9 9.39 6.04 4.34
C TRP A 9 9.34 7.56 4.42
N PHE A 10 9.32 8.13 5.62
CA PHE A 10 9.09 9.56 5.86
C PHE A 10 10.01 10.51 5.06
N PRO A 11 11.29 10.20 4.80
CA PRO A 11 12.16 11.03 3.96
C PRO A 11 11.76 11.07 2.47
N PHE A 12 11.16 10.00 1.94
CA PHE A 12 10.73 9.89 0.54
C PHE A 12 9.50 10.77 0.24
N TRP A 13 8.62 11.00 1.23
CA TRP A 13 7.30 11.62 1.05
C TRP A 13 7.23 13.15 1.21
N ARG A 14 8.28 13.82 1.72
CA ARG A 14 8.19 15.24 2.11
C ARG A 14 8.41 16.24 0.96
N LYS A 15 8.78 15.78 -0.24
CA LYS A 15 8.81 16.65 -1.42
C LYS A 15 7.42 16.66 -2.04
N ASN A 16 6.75 17.81 -1.97
CA ASN A 16 5.70 18.30 -2.89
C ASN A 16 4.43 18.77 -2.17
N VAL A 17 4.41 20.07 -1.85
CA VAL A 17 3.19 20.88 -1.80
C VAL A 17 3.49 22.10 -2.68
N LEU A 18 2.80 22.24 -3.81
CA LEU A 18 3.12 23.23 -4.84
C LEU A 18 1.84 23.85 -5.50
N PRO A 19 1.96 24.99 -6.21
CA PRO A 19 0.89 25.97 -6.45
C PRO A 19 0.03 25.73 -7.72
N LYS A 20 -1.01 26.57 -7.88
CA LYS A 20 -2.13 26.49 -8.85
C LYS A 20 -1.84 26.27 -10.35
N GLU A 21 -0.63 26.49 -10.87
CA GLU A 21 -0.32 26.17 -12.28
C GLU A 21 -0.10 24.66 -12.50
N GLU A 22 0.27 23.93 -11.45
CA GLU A 22 0.47 22.48 -11.49
C GLU A 22 -0.83 21.69 -11.50
N GLU A 23 -1.99 22.29 -11.23
CA GLU A 23 -3.28 21.58 -11.18
C GLU A 23 -3.72 21.03 -12.56
N LYS A 24 -3.28 21.68 -13.65
CA LYS A 24 -3.46 21.17 -15.02
C LYS A 24 -2.44 20.08 -15.37
N GLU A 25 -1.21 20.20 -14.89
CA GLU A 25 -0.17 19.18 -15.05
C GLU A 25 -0.49 17.92 -14.24
N GLU A 26 -1.04 18.07 -13.04
CA GLU A 26 -1.52 16.97 -12.18
C GLU A 26 -2.66 16.20 -12.84
N LYS A 27 -3.60 16.88 -13.51
CA LYS A 27 -4.67 16.20 -14.27
C LYS A 27 -4.12 15.39 -15.43
N LYS A 28 -3.10 15.90 -16.14
CA LYS A 28 -2.43 15.19 -17.23
C LYS A 28 -1.63 13.99 -16.69
N ASP A 29 -0.83 14.19 -15.65
CA ASP A 29 -0.07 13.16 -14.95
C ASP A 29 -0.99 12.04 -14.41
N HIS A 30 -2.13 12.41 -13.83
CA HIS A 30 -3.10 11.44 -13.32
C HIS A 30 -3.79 10.65 -14.44
N PHE A 31 -4.04 11.26 -15.60
CA PHE A 31 -4.53 10.53 -16.78
C PHE A 31 -3.48 9.53 -17.28
N GLU A 32 -2.23 9.97 -17.45
CA GLU A 32 -1.13 9.10 -17.88
C GLU A 32 -0.91 7.94 -16.90
N LYS A 33 -0.94 8.20 -15.59
CA LYS A 33 -0.86 7.16 -14.55
C LYS A 33 -2.01 6.17 -14.60
N ARG A 34 -3.24 6.61 -14.90
CA ARG A 34 -4.40 5.70 -15.08
C ARG A 34 -4.24 4.82 -16.31
N VAL A 35 -3.75 5.37 -17.43
CA VAL A 35 -3.46 4.60 -18.65
C VAL A 35 -2.36 3.57 -18.35
N ASP A 36 -1.32 3.97 -17.64
CA ASP A 36 -0.24 3.06 -17.21
C ASP A 36 -0.76 1.93 -16.31
N MET A 37 -1.57 2.25 -15.29
CA MET A 37 -2.20 1.24 -14.43
C MET A 37 -3.08 0.28 -15.22
N LEU A 38 -3.84 0.78 -16.20
CA LEU A 38 -4.68 -0.04 -17.07
C LEU A 38 -3.82 -0.98 -17.93
N ALA A 39 -2.77 -0.46 -18.55
CA ALA A 39 -1.84 -1.25 -19.35
C ALA A 39 -1.17 -2.36 -18.51
N LEU A 40 -0.76 -2.05 -17.28
CA LEU A 40 -0.23 -3.02 -16.32
C LEU A 40 -1.27 -4.11 -15.98
N THR A 41 -2.51 -3.70 -15.68
CA THR A 41 -3.59 -4.63 -15.30
C THR A 41 -3.97 -5.57 -16.44
N LEU A 42 -3.90 -5.09 -17.69
CA LEU A 42 -4.13 -5.88 -18.89
C LEU A 42 -2.90 -6.68 -19.34
N SER A 43 -1.80 -6.65 -18.58
CA SER A 43 -0.52 -7.27 -18.94
C SER A 43 0.05 -6.79 -20.29
N LEU A 44 -0.30 -5.57 -20.70
CA LEU A 44 0.21 -4.90 -21.91
C LEU A 44 1.52 -4.15 -21.64
N LYS A 45 1.89 -4.01 -20.38
CA LYS A 45 3.12 -3.36 -19.91
C LYS A 45 3.76 -4.23 -18.84
N GLU A 46 5.09 -4.27 -18.81
CA GLU A 46 5.82 -4.94 -17.74
C GLU A 46 5.57 -4.23 -16.40
N ASN A 47 5.45 -5.03 -15.34
CA ASN A 47 5.35 -4.53 -13.97
C ASN A 47 6.77 -4.41 -13.39
N ASP A 48 7.55 -3.50 -13.96
CA ASP A 48 8.94 -3.18 -13.66
C ASP A 48 9.09 -1.79 -12.98
N LYS A 49 8.00 -1.00 -12.93
CA LYS A 49 7.96 0.34 -12.35
C LYS A 49 7.18 0.38 -11.05
N PHE A 50 7.71 1.11 -10.06
CA PHE A 50 6.99 1.49 -8.83
C PHE A 50 6.39 2.89 -8.97
N PHE A 51 5.46 3.25 -8.07
CA PHE A 51 4.93 4.61 -8.04
C PHE A 51 5.92 5.50 -7.29
N GLU A 52 6.53 6.44 -8.00
CA GLU A 52 7.51 7.38 -7.43
C GLU A 52 6.91 8.36 -6.41
N THR A 53 5.59 8.51 -6.36
CA THR A 53 4.93 9.51 -5.50
C THR A 53 3.72 8.96 -4.74
N SER A 54 3.37 9.62 -3.63
CA SER A 54 2.19 9.32 -2.79
C SER A 54 0.90 9.36 -3.61
N ILE A 55 0.84 10.29 -4.56
CA ILE A 55 -0.30 10.47 -5.48
C ILE A 55 -0.52 9.19 -6.31
N GLY A 56 0.55 8.53 -6.76
CA GLY A 56 0.45 7.28 -7.53
C GLY A 56 -0.20 6.16 -6.71
N TYR A 57 0.22 5.99 -5.46
CA TYR A 57 -0.42 5.01 -4.57
C TYR A 57 -1.85 5.38 -4.20
N GLN A 58 -2.14 6.65 -3.93
CA GLN A 58 -3.51 7.11 -3.67
C GLN A 58 -4.45 6.81 -4.84
N LEU A 59 -3.96 7.02 -6.07
CA LEU A 59 -4.66 6.68 -7.30
C LEU A 59 -4.87 5.17 -7.45
N LEU A 60 -3.86 4.36 -7.15
CA LEU A 60 -3.95 2.90 -7.18
C LEU A 60 -5.07 2.40 -6.26
N PHE A 61 -5.08 2.83 -5.01
CA PHE A 61 -6.10 2.42 -4.05
C PHE A 61 -7.49 2.96 -4.43
N SER A 62 -7.58 4.17 -4.97
CA SER A 62 -8.83 4.70 -5.51
C SER A 62 -9.39 3.85 -6.65
N THR A 63 -8.51 3.33 -7.52
CA THR A 63 -8.89 2.42 -8.59
C THR A 63 -9.42 1.09 -8.03
N TYR A 64 -8.73 0.48 -7.07
CA TYR A 64 -9.22 -0.75 -6.43
C TYR A 64 -10.57 -0.56 -5.73
N ILE A 65 -10.76 0.56 -5.02
CA ILE A 65 -12.05 0.89 -4.40
C ILE A 65 -13.15 0.95 -5.46
N LYS A 66 -12.93 1.68 -6.56
CA LYS A 66 -13.90 1.79 -7.66
C LYS A 66 -14.20 0.45 -8.33
N MET A 67 -13.20 -0.43 -8.46
CA MET A 67 -13.40 -1.78 -8.99
C MET A 67 -14.31 -2.61 -8.09
N ILE A 68 -14.14 -2.53 -6.77
CA ILE A 68 -14.97 -3.27 -5.80
C ILE A 68 -16.39 -2.68 -5.74
N GLU A 69 -16.54 -1.35 -5.77
CA GLU A 69 -17.84 -0.68 -5.83
C GLU A 69 -18.63 -1.06 -7.09
N SER A 70 -17.92 -1.23 -8.22
CA SER A 70 -18.53 -1.54 -9.52
C SER A 70 -18.72 -3.04 -9.77
N ASP A 71 -18.29 -3.89 -8.83
CA ASP A 71 -18.42 -5.35 -8.92
C ASP A 71 -19.88 -5.77 -8.73
N GLN A 72 -20.65 -5.81 -9.82
CA GLN A 72 -22.10 -6.07 -9.79
C GLN A 72 -22.49 -7.48 -9.32
N ASN A 73 -21.60 -8.47 -9.50
CA ASN A 73 -21.91 -9.89 -9.28
C ASN A 73 -21.14 -10.50 -8.11
N ASP A 74 -20.52 -9.69 -7.26
CA ASP A 74 -19.64 -10.18 -6.20
C ASP A 74 -18.54 -11.12 -6.75
N PHE A 75 -18.10 -10.86 -8.00
CA PHE A 75 -17.18 -11.72 -8.74
C PHE A 75 -15.79 -11.73 -8.09
N PHE A 76 -15.31 -10.56 -7.68
CA PHE A 76 -13.99 -10.42 -7.08
C PHE A 76 -14.03 -10.65 -5.56
N ILE A 77 -15.11 -10.19 -4.92
CA ILE A 77 -15.22 -10.15 -3.45
C ILE A 77 -16.66 -10.48 -3.04
N GLU A 78 -16.81 -11.36 -2.06
CA GLU A 78 -18.11 -11.64 -1.44
C GLU A 78 -18.78 -10.36 -0.91
N LYS A 79 -20.06 -10.16 -1.24
CA LYS A 79 -20.86 -8.96 -0.88
C LYS A 79 -20.64 -8.47 0.55
N LYS A 80 -20.73 -9.39 1.53
CA LYS A 80 -20.63 -9.10 2.97
C LYS A 80 -19.27 -8.54 3.40
N ARG A 81 -18.23 -8.70 2.59
CA ARG A 81 -16.85 -8.26 2.89
C ARG A 81 -16.48 -6.97 2.19
N LYS A 82 -17.21 -6.57 1.13
CA LYS A 82 -16.89 -5.41 0.29
C LYS A 82 -16.71 -4.13 1.09
N GLU A 83 -17.67 -3.81 1.95
CA GLU A 83 -17.64 -2.57 2.74
C GLU A 83 -16.39 -2.47 3.61
N LYS A 84 -16.05 -3.52 4.36
CA LYS A 84 -14.86 -3.53 5.22
C LYS A 84 -13.56 -3.47 4.42
N ILE A 85 -13.50 -4.14 3.27
CA ILE A 85 -12.32 -4.07 2.39
C ILE A 85 -12.17 -2.67 1.82
N ILE A 86 -13.26 -2.01 1.39
CA ILE A 86 -13.24 -0.61 0.96
C ILE A 86 -12.75 0.29 2.08
N GLN A 87 -13.22 0.11 3.32
CA GLN A 87 -12.74 0.88 4.49
C GLN A 87 -11.23 0.70 4.73
N SER A 88 -10.72 -0.53 4.61
CA SER A 88 -9.28 -0.81 4.71
C SER A 88 -8.47 -0.13 3.61
N LEU A 89 -8.97 -0.12 2.38
CA LEU A 89 -8.34 0.56 1.26
C LEU A 89 -8.39 2.09 1.40
N GLU A 90 -9.52 2.65 1.86
CA GLU A 90 -9.67 4.08 2.14
C GLU A 90 -8.68 4.54 3.21
N ARG A 91 -8.56 3.77 4.30
CA ARG A 91 -7.58 4.04 5.36
C ARG A 91 -6.14 3.95 4.85
N THR A 92 -5.84 2.96 4.01
CA THR A 92 -4.54 2.82 3.36
C THR A 92 -4.25 3.98 2.40
N LYS A 93 -5.26 4.47 1.69
CA LYS A 93 -5.13 5.65 0.82
C LYS A 93 -4.80 6.90 1.64
N ILE A 94 -5.49 7.11 2.77
CA ILE A 94 -5.29 8.28 3.65
C ILE A 94 -3.91 8.23 4.34
N PHE A 95 -3.33 7.05 4.56
CA PHE A 95 -1.99 6.93 5.14
C PHE A 95 -0.93 7.77 4.41
N TYR A 96 -1.05 7.92 3.09
CA TYR A 96 -0.13 8.74 2.29
C TYR A 96 -0.27 10.26 2.49
N GLN A 97 -1.18 10.68 3.36
CA GLN A 97 -1.38 12.06 3.80
C GLN A 97 -0.95 12.26 5.26
N PHE A 98 -0.50 11.22 5.95
CA PHE A 98 -0.06 11.32 7.34
C PHE A 98 1.25 12.11 7.44
N GLY A 99 1.22 13.19 8.21
CA GLY A 99 2.40 14.00 8.49
C GLY A 99 3.20 13.55 9.72
N ASN A 100 2.71 12.56 10.47
CA ASN A 100 3.33 12.11 11.73
C ASN A 100 3.06 10.63 12.03
N LYS A 101 3.88 10.06 12.92
CA LYS A 101 3.84 8.62 13.30
C LYS A 101 2.65 8.30 14.20
N GLU A 102 2.20 9.25 15.01
CA GLU A 102 1.09 9.09 15.97
C GLU A 102 -0.23 8.79 15.24
N SER A 103 -0.41 9.34 14.03
CA SER A 103 -1.56 9.03 13.18
C SER A 103 -1.58 7.56 12.76
N LEU A 104 -0.42 7.01 12.37
CA LEU A 104 -0.30 5.59 12.02
C LEU A 104 -0.48 4.69 13.25
N GLN A 105 0.05 5.09 14.40
CA GLN A 105 -0.14 4.37 15.66
C GLN A 105 -1.63 4.27 16.03
N SER A 106 -2.36 5.40 16.00
CA SER A 106 -3.78 5.41 16.32
C SER A 106 -4.60 4.52 15.40
N VAL A 107 -4.20 4.40 14.12
CA VAL A 107 -4.80 3.45 13.19
C VAL A 107 -4.56 2.02 13.66
N PHE A 108 -3.31 1.63 13.93
CA PHE A 108 -2.97 0.27 14.36
C PHE A 108 -3.65 -0.14 15.68
N GLU A 109 -3.79 0.79 16.62
CA GLU A 109 -4.52 0.56 17.88
C GLU A 109 -6.01 0.26 17.67
N LYS A 110 -6.63 0.89 16.66
CA LYS A 110 -8.06 0.75 16.34
C LYS A 110 -8.39 -0.42 15.41
N MET A 111 -7.39 -1.12 14.88
CA MET A 111 -7.62 -2.28 14.01
C MET A 111 -8.28 -3.44 14.78
N SER A 112 -9.29 -4.01 14.15
CA SER A 112 -10.06 -5.16 14.65
C SER A 112 -9.18 -6.40 14.74
N ASN A 113 -9.19 -7.06 15.90
CA ASN A 113 -8.48 -8.31 16.08
C ASN A 113 -9.22 -9.48 15.41
N ASN A 114 -8.47 -10.36 14.75
CA ASN A 114 -8.97 -11.55 14.06
C ASN A 114 -9.94 -11.28 12.89
N ASP A 115 -9.93 -10.06 12.33
CA ASP A 115 -10.67 -9.72 11.12
C ASP A 115 -9.71 -9.52 9.94
N PRO A 116 -9.62 -10.47 8.98
CA PRO A 116 -8.73 -10.34 7.83
C PRO A 116 -9.22 -9.30 6.81
N THR A 117 -10.43 -8.75 6.95
CA THR A 117 -10.91 -7.63 6.11
C THR A 117 -10.47 -6.27 6.65
N ASP A 118 -9.95 -6.22 7.87
CA ASP A 118 -9.41 -5.02 8.49
C ASP A 118 -7.87 -5.02 8.38
N PHE A 119 -7.34 -4.41 7.32
CA PHE A 119 -5.93 -4.47 6.95
C PHE A 119 -5.37 -3.11 6.49
N MET A 120 -4.05 -3.02 6.40
CA MET A 120 -3.36 -1.95 5.69
C MET A 120 -2.36 -2.52 4.68
N LEU A 121 -2.14 -1.80 3.57
CA LEU A 121 -1.17 -2.18 2.55
C LEU A 121 -0.01 -1.18 2.49
N PHE A 122 1.21 -1.69 2.38
CA PHE A 122 2.42 -0.89 2.36
C PHE A 122 3.39 -1.42 1.29
N PRO A 123 3.79 -0.64 0.26
CA PRO A 123 4.96 -0.94 -0.56
C PRO A 123 6.28 -0.84 0.23
N SER A 124 6.97 -1.94 0.50
CA SER A 124 8.28 -1.93 1.16
C SER A 124 9.40 -2.13 0.15
N GLU A 125 10.32 -1.19 0.09
CA GLU A 125 11.61 -1.37 -0.57
C GLU A 125 12.50 -2.26 0.29
N VAL A 126 13.26 -3.14 -0.36
CA VAL A 126 14.25 -4.01 0.27
C VAL A 126 15.54 -3.91 -0.53
N PHE A 127 16.64 -3.60 0.15
CA PHE A 127 17.98 -3.69 -0.42
C PHE A 127 18.50 -5.13 -0.35
N LEU A 128 18.87 -5.67 -1.51
CA LEU A 128 19.27 -7.07 -1.64
C LEU A 128 20.78 -7.28 -1.50
N ASN A 129 21.54 -6.18 -1.44
CA ASN A 129 22.96 -6.19 -1.13
C ASN A 129 23.29 -5.07 -0.12
N ASN A 130 24.37 -5.28 0.64
CA ASN A 130 24.86 -4.30 1.63
C ASN A 130 25.37 -3.00 0.98
N GLU A 131 25.55 -2.99 -0.34
CA GLU A 131 26.01 -1.85 -1.12
C GLU A 131 24.86 -0.94 -1.60
N GLY A 132 23.59 -1.34 -1.42
CA GLY A 132 22.41 -0.54 -1.77
C GLY A 132 22.15 -0.37 -3.27
N ASN A 133 22.91 -1.05 -4.13
CA ASN A 133 22.88 -0.87 -5.58
C ASN A 133 21.71 -1.59 -6.26
N PHE A 134 21.04 -2.51 -5.56
CA PHE A 134 19.88 -3.22 -6.09
C PHE A 134 18.78 -3.24 -5.03
N SER A 135 17.73 -2.47 -5.28
CA SER A 135 16.54 -2.44 -4.44
C SER A 135 15.36 -3.10 -5.16
N HIS A 136 14.53 -3.77 -4.36
CA HIS A 136 13.37 -4.51 -4.83
C HIS A 136 12.16 -4.13 -3.99
N PHE A 137 11.02 -3.94 -4.64
CA PHE A 137 9.78 -3.59 -3.95
C PHE A 137 8.92 -4.84 -3.71
N CYS A 138 8.48 -4.98 -2.47
CA CYS A 138 7.51 -5.99 -2.05
C CYS A 138 6.27 -5.32 -1.45
N GLY A 139 5.12 -5.97 -1.54
CA GLY A 139 3.91 -5.53 -0.85
C GLY A 139 3.86 -6.10 0.56
N LEU A 140 3.56 -5.28 1.56
CA LEU A 140 3.23 -5.72 2.91
C LEU A 140 1.73 -5.56 3.15
N THR A 141 1.09 -6.60 3.64
CA THR A 141 -0.27 -6.56 4.20
C THR A 141 -0.18 -6.75 5.70
N VAL A 142 -0.68 -5.77 6.44
CA VAL A 142 -0.69 -5.79 7.91
C VAL A 142 -2.12 -5.95 8.40
N TYR A 143 -2.37 -6.93 9.27
CA TYR A 143 -3.65 -7.08 9.96
C TYR A 143 -3.44 -7.64 11.38
N LYS A 144 -4.44 -7.48 12.26
CA LYS A 144 -4.34 -7.88 13.66
C LYS A 144 -4.92 -9.30 13.86
N LYS A 145 -4.14 -10.19 14.45
CA LYS A 145 -4.51 -11.59 14.76
C LYS A 145 -3.94 -12.01 16.11
N ASN A 146 -4.80 -12.52 17.00
CA ASN A 146 -4.43 -12.92 18.36
C ASN A 146 -3.66 -11.82 19.12
N GLU A 147 -4.13 -10.57 19.03
CA GLU A 147 -3.51 -9.39 19.65
C GLU A 147 -2.08 -9.10 19.17
N LYS A 148 -1.69 -9.66 18.03
CA LYS A 148 -0.40 -9.41 17.36
C LYS A 148 -0.66 -8.92 15.95
N PHE A 149 0.28 -8.18 15.39
CA PHE A 149 0.24 -7.83 13.98
C PHE A 149 0.83 -8.98 13.18
N LEU A 150 0.04 -9.53 12.26
CA LEU A 150 0.55 -10.38 11.20
C LEU A 150 0.91 -9.50 10.02
N VAL A 151 2.16 -9.58 9.60
CA VAL A 151 2.63 -8.91 8.38
C VAL A 151 2.90 -9.99 7.35
N MET A 152 2.11 -9.96 6.28
CA MET A 152 2.31 -10.80 5.11
C MET A 152 3.08 -10.00 4.07
N ARG A 153 4.21 -10.55 3.61
CA ARG A 153 5.00 -9.98 2.52
C ARG A 153 4.65 -10.71 1.23
N VAL A 154 4.43 -9.96 0.16
CA VAL A 154 4.22 -10.44 -1.20
C VAL A 154 5.36 -9.92 -2.07
N ASP A 155 6.18 -10.83 -2.56
CA ASP A 155 7.38 -10.59 -3.35
C ASP A 155 7.21 -11.28 -4.72
N LYS A 156 7.15 -10.50 -5.79
CA LYS A 156 6.97 -11.03 -7.15
C LYS A 156 8.18 -11.84 -7.62
N GLU A 157 9.38 -11.41 -7.24
CA GLU A 157 10.65 -11.94 -7.76
C GLU A 157 11.34 -12.90 -6.80
N ARG A 158 10.80 -13.06 -5.59
CA ARG A 158 11.32 -13.94 -4.53
C ARG A 158 12.72 -13.53 -4.06
N CYS A 159 13.11 -12.29 -4.28
CA CYS A 159 14.46 -11.83 -4.02
C CYS A 159 14.80 -11.82 -2.52
N PHE A 160 13.81 -11.63 -1.63
CA PHE A 160 14.06 -11.48 -0.20
C PHE A 160 14.35 -12.81 0.54
N ASP A 161 13.45 -13.80 0.44
CA ASP A 161 13.60 -15.10 1.15
C ASP A 161 13.34 -16.31 0.25
N LYS A 162 13.42 -16.13 -1.07
CA LYS A 162 13.12 -17.16 -2.08
C LYS A 162 11.65 -17.62 -2.10
N ASN A 163 10.75 -16.97 -1.36
CA ASN A 163 9.31 -17.21 -1.42
C ASN A 163 8.57 -16.00 -2.01
N ASN A 164 7.48 -16.27 -2.75
CA ASN A 164 6.58 -15.22 -3.21
C ASN A 164 5.74 -14.62 -2.08
N VAL A 165 5.41 -15.45 -1.08
CA VAL A 165 4.61 -15.03 0.06
C VAL A 165 5.27 -15.58 1.31
N SER A 166 5.54 -14.69 2.25
CA SER A 166 5.95 -15.08 3.60
C SER A 166 5.23 -14.21 4.62
N TYR A 167 5.28 -14.61 5.89
CA TYR A 167 4.65 -13.84 6.95
C TYR A 167 5.50 -13.85 8.22
N PHE A 168 5.37 -12.78 8.99
CA PHE A 168 5.99 -12.67 10.31
C PHE A 168 5.00 -12.02 11.28
N LYS A 169 5.22 -12.28 12.58
CA LYS A 169 4.38 -11.78 13.67
C LYS A 169 5.14 -10.71 14.42
N ILE A 170 4.50 -9.57 14.63
CA ILE A 170 5.03 -8.48 15.45
C ILE A 170 4.13 -8.33 16.69
N PRO A 171 4.71 -8.33 17.90
CA PRO A 171 3.97 -8.02 19.12
C PRO A 171 3.33 -6.63 19.04
N SER A 172 2.08 -6.50 19.47
CA SER A 172 1.39 -5.19 19.54
C SER A 172 2.04 -4.21 20.49
N THR A 173 2.80 -4.69 21.49
CA THR A 173 3.58 -3.87 22.42
C THR A 173 4.80 -3.17 21.78
N ASN A 174 5.16 -3.56 20.55
CA ASN A 174 6.34 -3.04 19.84
C ASN A 174 5.95 -2.23 18.60
N VAL A 175 4.67 -1.83 18.52
CA VAL A 175 4.14 -0.96 17.48
C VAL A 175 4.16 0.45 18.00
#